data_AF-A0A955RTJ2-F1
#
_entry.id   AF-A0A955RTJ2-F1
#
_cell.length_a   1.000
_cell.length_b   1.000
_cell.length_c   1.000
_cell.angle_alpha   90.00
_cell.angle_beta   90.00
_cell.angle_gamma   90.00
#
_symmetry.space_group_name_H-M   'P 1'
#
loop_
_entity.id
_entity.type
_entity.pdbx_description
1 polymer ?
#
loop_
_entity_poly.entity_id
_entity_poly.type
_entity_poly.pdbx_seq_one_letter_code
_entity_poly.pdbx_strand_id
1 'polypeptide(L)'
;MEELEELSEKTPVKHVRDGYKGWICGRTRMKECFTGNTDCDFQYRVQIPGEDRRRIAPREDLEIIREAGDFPEVIYEHDQHDENESWLHALGYQITGMDFNERITILMNIAIPMRGERSVVYKLTGFMKARATSQDRTQQYYHALSEWNRDINFIMKKFDDKWIKTHVKSIRKKLEQNGYHWIEDEEVKDQSA
;
A
#
# COMPACT_ATOMS: atom_id res chain seq x y z
N MET A 1 -0.51 -35.42 12.71
CA MET A 1 -1.21 -34.13 12.84
C MET A 1 -0.32 -33.14 12.11
N GLU A 2 -0.71 -32.71 10.91
CA GLU A 2 0.05 -31.65 10.22
C GLU A 2 -0.10 -30.39 11.06
N GLU A 3 1.02 -29.83 11.53
CA GLU A 3 1.03 -28.52 12.18
C GLU A 3 0.68 -27.47 11.12
N LEU A 4 -0.51 -26.89 11.23
CA LEU A 4 -0.90 -25.79 10.35
C LEU A 4 -0.05 -24.57 10.66
N GLU A 5 0.60 -24.03 9.62
CA GLU A 5 1.44 -22.84 9.73
C GLU A 5 0.66 -21.67 10.34
N GLU A 6 1.26 -21.06 11.37
CA GLU A 6 0.71 -19.92 12.05
C GLU A 6 0.69 -18.67 11.14
N LEU A 7 -0.47 -18.03 10.97
CA LEU A 7 -0.61 -16.88 10.07
C LEU A 7 -0.23 -15.58 10.78
N SER A 8 0.61 -14.78 10.13
CA SER A 8 0.98 -13.45 10.60
C SER A 8 -0.04 -12.39 10.17
N GLU A 9 -0.06 -11.24 10.83
CA GLU A 9 -0.87 -10.11 10.37
C GLU A 9 -0.51 -9.72 8.93
N LYS A 10 -1.51 -9.23 8.21
CA LYS A 10 -1.46 -8.90 6.79
C LYS A 10 -1.24 -10.09 5.87
N THR A 11 -1.24 -11.32 6.40
CA THR A 11 -1.23 -12.52 5.56
C THR A 11 -2.50 -12.54 4.71
N PRO A 12 -2.36 -12.57 3.38
CA PRO A 12 -3.48 -12.68 2.47
C PRO A 12 -4.12 -14.07 2.56
N VAL A 13 -5.45 -14.13 2.77
CA VAL A 13 -6.17 -15.39 2.92
C VAL A 13 -7.48 -15.42 2.14
N LYS A 14 -7.88 -16.64 1.76
CA LYS A 14 -9.20 -16.99 1.24
C LYS A 14 -9.87 -17.97 2.19
N HIS A 15 -11.14 -17.76 2.50
CA HIS A 15 -11.91 -18.74 3.24
C HIS A 15 -12.32 -19.90 2.32
N VAL A 16 -12.01 -21.14 2.72
CA VAL A 16 -12.21 -22.35 1.90
C VAL A 16 -13.69 -22.53 1.56
N ARG A 17 -14.57 -22.46 2.58
CA ARG A 17 -16.01 -22.71 2.42
C ARG A 17 -16.77 -21.49 1.88
N ASP A 18 -16.68 -20.38 2.59
CA ASP A 18 -17.47 -19.18 2.32
C ASP A 18 -16.87 -18.31 1.18
N GLY A 19 -15.65 -18.59 0.72
CA GLY A 19 -15.05 -18.03 -0.49
C GLY A 19 -14.55 -16.58 -0.38
N TYR A 20 -14.75 -15.90 0.74
CA TYR A 20 -14.30 -14.52 0.92
C TYR A 20 -12.77 -14.42 0.94
N LYS A 21 -12.25 -13.27 0.49
CA LYS A 21 -10.81 -12.97 0.43
C LYS A 21 -10.51 -11.73 1.27
N GLY A 22 -9.39 -11.73 1.99
CA GLY A 22 -9.01 -10.62 2.87
C GLY A 22 -7.63 -10.79 3.49
N TRP A 23 -7.36 -10.04 4.56
CA TRP A 23 -6.09 -10.11 5.30
C TRP A 23 -6.31 -10.43 6.77
N ILE A 24 -5.37 -11.18 7.34
CA ILE A 24 -5.29 -11.36 8.78
C ILE A 24 -5.06 -10.00 9.46
N CYS A 25 -5.95 -9.59 10.36
CA CYS A 25 -5.82 -8.36 11.17
C CYS A 25 -5.74 -8.68 12.67
N GLY A 26 -5.18 -9.85 12.97
CA GLY A 26 -4.89 -10.34 14.30
C GLY A 26 -5.68 -11.59 14.67
N ARG A 27 -5.65 -11.93 15.95
CA ARG A 27 -6.32 -13.12 16.52
C ARG A 27 -7.23 -12.72 17.65
N THR A 28 -8.25 -13.53 17.88
CA THR A 28 -9.13 -13.39 19.03
C THR A 28 -9.19 -14.72 19.76
N ARG A 29 -9.02 -14.70 21.08
CA ARG A 29 -9.20 -15.88 21.91
C ARG A 29 -10.68 -16.18 22.01
N MET A 30 -11.09 -17.42 21.74
CA MET A 30 -12.51 -17.76 21.72
C MET A 30 -13.15 -17.67 23.09
N LYS A 31 -12.37 -17.86 24.17
CA LYS A 31 -12.80 -17.61 25.55
C LYS A 31 -13.24 -16.16 25.81
N GLU A 32 -12.83 -15.23 24.95
CA GLU A 32 -13.17 -13.80 25.02
C GLU A 32 -14.30 -13.43 24.03
N CYS A 33 -14.75 -14.36 23.19
CA CYS A 33 -15.83 -14.15 22.24
C CYS A 33 -17.17 -14.72 22.76
N PHE A 34 -18.23 -13.91 22.71
CA PHE A 34 -19.61 -14.34 22.99
C PHE A 34 -20.21 -15.24 21.88
N THR A 35 -19.38 -15.86 21.04
CA THR A 35 -19.81 -16.57 19.82
C THR A 35 -20.11 -18.04 20.03
N GLY A 36 -19.97 -18.58 21.25
CA GLY A 36 -20.37 -19.95 21.61
C GLY A 36 -19.56 -21.07 20.95
N ASN A 37 -18.68 -20.74 20.00
CA ASN A 37 -17.77 -21.68 19.37
C ASN A 37 -16.51 -21.81 20.24
N THR A 38 -16.41 -22.93 20.94
CA THR A 38 -15.29 -23.28 21.85
C THR A 38 -14.35 -24.31 21.25
N ASP A 39 -14.50 -24.65 19.97
CA ASP A 39 -13.80 -25.78 19.35
C ASP A 39 -12.31 -25.49 19.08
N CYS A 40 -11.85 -24.26 19.31
CA CYS A 40 -10.46 -23.85 19.20
C CYS A 40 -10.12 -22.75 20.22
N ASP A 41 -8.84 -22.64 20.61
CA ASP A 41 -8.38 -21.64 21.59
C ASP A 41 -8.42 -20.22 21.04
N PHE A 42 -8.19 -20.07 19.72
CA PHE A 42 -8.23 -18.80 19.03
C PHE A 42 -8.72 -18.95 17.59
N GLN A 43 -9.25 -17.88 17.05
CA GLN A 43 -9.57 -17.75 15.63
C GLN A 43 -8.92 -16.48 15.06
N TYR A 44 -8.68 -16.50 13.76
CA TYR A 44 -8.13 -15.37 13.04
C TYR A 44 -9.21 -14.35 12.71
N ARG A 45 -8.89 -13.06 12.87
CA ARG A 45 -9.71 -11.97 12.34
C ARG A 45 -9.27 -11.69 10.91
N VAL A 46 -10.21 -11.68 10.00
CA VAL A 46 -9.99 -11.37 8.58
C VAL A 46 -10.67 -10.05 8.26
N GLN A 47 -9.90 -9.07 7.81
CA GLN A 47 -10.42 -7.84 7.22
C GLN A 47 -10.75 -8.10 5.75
N ILE A 48 -12.01 -7.90 5.38
CA ILE A 48 -12.46 -8.02 3.98
C ILE A 48 -12.53 -6.61 3.37
N PRO A 49 -12.01 -6.39 2.16
CA PRO A 49 -12.22 -5.15 1.41
C PRO A 49 -13.70 -4.80 1.25
N GLY A 50 -14.09 -3.58 1.60
CA GLY A 50 -15.47 -3.09 1.44
C GLY A 50 -16.49 -3.65 2.44
N GLU A 51 -16.05 -4.41 3.46
CA GLU A 51 -16.89 -4.74 4.62
C GLU A 51 -16.39 -3.98 5.86
N ASP A 52 -17.30 -3.26 6.54
CA ASP A 52 -17.03 -2.62 7.83
C ASP A 52 -16.66 -3.62 8.93
N ARG A 53 -17.15 -4.86 8.79
CA ARG A 53 -17.02 -5.91 9.81
C ARG A 53 -15.91 -6.87 9.46
N ARG A 54 -15.14 -7.24 10.48
CA ARG A 54 -14.17 -8.33 10.40
C ARG A 54 -14.90 -9.67 10.45
N ARG A 55 -14.45 -10.62 9.65
CA ARG A 55 -14.84 -12.02 9.82
C ARG A 55 -13.89 -12.70 10.79
N ILE A 56 -14.37 -13.76 11.42
CA ILE A 56 -13.57 -14.58 12.31
C ILE A 56 -13.64 -16.01 11.77
N ALA A 57 -12.49 -16.64 11.57
CA ALA A 57 -12.40 -18.01 11.07
C ALA A 57 -11.23 -18.76 11.73
N PRO A 58 -11.39 -20.07 11.98
CA PRO A 58 -10.30 -20.91 12.45
C PRO A 58 -9.25 -21.12 11.34
N ARG A 59 -8.08 -21.66 11.69
CA ARG A 59 -6.96 -21.78 10.75
C ARG A 59 -7.29 -22.68 9.55
N GLU A 60 -8.03 -23.75 9.83
CA GLU A 60 -8.38 -24.85 8.94
C GLU A 60 -9.27 -24.36 7.79
N ASP A 61 -10.02 -23.27 8.02
CA ASP A 61 -10.91 -22.68 7.04
C ASP A 61 -10.23 -21.63 6.15
N LEU A 62 -8.93 -21.39 6.32
CA LEU A 62 -8.18 -20.34 5.62
C LEU A 62 -7.06 -20.91 4.74
N GLU A 63 -7.04 -20.49 3.48
CA GLU A 63 -5.95 -20.77 2.53
C GLU A 63 -5.15 -19.50 2.28
N ILE A 64 -3.81 -19.59 2.30
CA ILE A 64 -2.93 -18.47 1.97
C ILE A 64 -2.98 -18.23 0.47
N ILE A 65 -3.31 -17.00 0.07
CA ILE A 65 -3.27 -16.59 -1.34
C ILE A 65 -1.83 -16.17 -1.66
N ARG A 66 -1.13 -16.95 -2.49
CA ARG A 66 0.26 -16.67 -2.89
C ARG A 66 0.39 -15.89 -4.20
N GLU A 67 -0.68 -15.84 -4.99
CA GLU A 67 -0.67 -15.22 -6.32
C GLU A 67 -1.26 -13.80 -6.28
N ALA A 68 -0.49 -12.83 -6.79
CA ALA A 68 -0.83 -11.40 -6.73
C ALA A 68 -2.09 -11.00 -7.53
N GLY A 69 -2.55 -11.84 -8.47
CA GLY A 69 -3.69 -11.53 -9.35
C GLY A 69 -5.06 -11.80 -8.75
N ASP A 70 -5.13 -12.43 -7.56
CA ASP A 70 -6.36 -12.99 -7.02
C ASP A 70 -6.96 -12.15 -5.88
N PHE A 71 -6.44 -10.96 -5.63
CA PHE A 71 -6.89 -10.08 -4.55
C PHE A 71 -8.04 -9.15 -4.99
N PRO A 72 -9.06 -8.93 -4.13
CA PRO A 72 -9.99 -7.84 -4.36
C PRO A 72 -9.23 -6.50 -4.27
N GLU A 73 -9.45 -5.62 -5.25
CA GLU A 73 -8.96 -4.24 -5.18
C GLU A 73 -9.37 -3.63 -3.83
N VAL A 74 -8.40 -3.08 -3.09
CA VAL A 74 -8.68 -2.35 -1.86
C VAL A 74 -9.54 -1.14 -2.24
N ILE A 75 -10.84 -1.19 -1.90
CA ILE A 75 -11.68 0.00 -1.93
C ILE A 75 -11.20 0.89 -0.78
N TYR A 76 -10.65 2.05 -1.14
CA TYR A 76 -10.04 3.01 -0.23
C TYR A 76 -11.09 3.65 0.66
N GLU A 77 -11.36 3.05 1.81
CA GLU A 77 -11.93 3.80 2.90
C GLU A 77 -10.80 4.56 3.60
N HIS A 78 -10.96 5.89 3.56
CA HIS A 78 -10.14 6.92 4.18
C HIS A 78 -9.17 6.39 5.25
N ASP A 79 -7.86 6.52 4.99
CA ASP A 79 -6.81 6.43 6.01
C ASP A 79 -7.17 7.38 7.17
N GLN A 80 -7.86 6.87 8.19
CA GLN A 80 -7.97 7.48 9.52
C GLN A 80 -6.87 6.92 10.45
N HIS A 81 -5.67 6.71 9.91
CA HIS A 81 -4.49 6.51 10.75
C HIS A 81 -4.00 7.88 11.24
N ASP A 82 -3.57 7.91 12.51
CA ASP A 82 -3.18 9.07 13.32
C ASP A 82 -2.74 10.31 12.54
N GLU A 83 -3.21 11.47 12.99
CA GLU A 83 -3.09 12.80 12.34
C GLU A 83 -1.67 13.25 11.98
N ASN A 84 -0.62 12.47 12.29
CA ASN A 84 0.78 12.85 12.10
C ASN A 84 1.67 11.86 11.30
N GLU A 85 1.25 10.61 11.00
CA GLU A 85 2.15 9.63 10.37
C GLU A 85 1.51 8.83 9.22
N SER A 86 2.10 8.88 8.03
CA SER A 86 1.61 8.10 6.89
C SER A 86 1.98 6.63 6.99
N TRP A 87 1.16 5.72 6.46
CA TRP A 87 1.49 4.30 6.47
C TRP A 87 2.77 3.95 5.69
N LEU A 88 3.18 4.76 4.71
CA LEU A 88 4.48 4.59 4.05
C LEU A 88 5.62 4.88 5.03
N HIS A 89 5.49 5.94 5.83
CA HIS A 89 6.46 6.27 6.87
C HIS A 89 6.55 5.16 7.93
N ALA A 90 5.42 4.57 8.33
CA ALA A 90 5.39 3.41 9.22
C ALA A 90 6.06 2.15 8.63
N LEU A 91 6.21 2.06 7.31
CA LEU A 91 7.01 1.02 6.63
C LEU A 91 8.50 1.38 6.51
N GLY A 92 8.93 2.51 7.07
CA GLY A 92 10.28 3.04 6.95
C GLY A 92 10.55 3.80 5.64
N TYR A 93 9.54 4.04 4.80
CA TYR A 93 9.74 4.84 3.58
C TYR A 93 9.91 6.32 3.94
N GLN A 94 11.09 6.85 3.64
CA GLN A 94 11.46 8.24 3.87
C GLN A 94 12.17 8.81 2.64
N ILE A 95 11.96 10.11 2.37
CA ILE A 95 12.71 10.82 1.32
C ILE A 95 14.10 11.20 1.83
N THR A 96 14.20 11.70 3.06
CA THR A 96 15.46 12.12 3.66
C THR A 96 16.16 10.92 4.29
N GLY A 97 17.45 10.76 3.99
CA GLY A 97 18.27 9.70 4.58
C GLY A 97 18.10 8.33 3.93
N MET A 98 17.40 8.24 2.80
CA MET A 98 17.32 7.02 1.99
C MET A 98 17.69 7.30 0.54
N ASP A 99 18.49 6.43 -0.05
CA ASP A 99 18.74 6.45 -1.48
C ASP A 99 17.57 5.85 -2.28
N PHE A 100 17.65 5.97 -3.60
CA PHE A 100 16.61 5.46 -4.50
C PHE A 100 16.39 3.94 -4.35
N ASN A 101 17.46 3.14 -4.21
CA ASN A 101 17.35 1.69 -4.12
C ASN A 101 16.69 1.24 -2.82
N GLU A 102 17.01 1.90 -1.70
CA GLU A 102 16.40 1.62 -0.41
C GLU A 102 14.89 1.92 -0.44
N ARG A 103 14.50 3.09 -0.99
CA ARG A 103 13.10 3.45 -1.16
C ARG A 103 12.36 2.47 -2.07
N ILE A 104 12.92 2.14 -3.24
CA ILE A 104 12.31 1.17 -4.16
C ILE A 104 12.20 -0.21 -3.51
N THR A 105 13.17 -0.62 -2.68
CA THR A 105 13.10 -1.89 -1.95
C THR A 105 11.87 -1.93 -1.04
N ILE A 106 11.61 -0.87 -0.28
CA ILE A 106 10.41 -0.78 0.57
C ILE A 106 9.14 -0.78 -0.28
N LEU A 107 9.12 0.00 -1.36
CA LEU A 107 7.95 0.09 -2.23
C LEU A 107 7.62 -1.26 -2.87
N MET A 108 8.60 -1.91 -3.48
CA MET A 108 8.41 -3.13 -4.27
C MET A 108 8.23 -4.39 -3.42
N ASN A 109 8.95 -4.50 -2.30
CA ASN A 109 8.97 -5.74 -1.53
C ASN A 109 8.00 -5.70 -0.34
N ILE A 110 7.51 -4.52 0.05
CA ILE A 110 6.65 -4.36 1.23
C ILE A 110 5.35 -3.63 0.87
N ALA A 111 5.45 -2.37 0.42
CA ALA A 111 4.27 -1.51 0.25
C ALA A 111 3.31 -2.00 -0.82
N ILE A 112 3.82 -2.33 -2.01
CA ILE A 112 3.02 -2.80 -3.14
C ILE A 112 2.39 -4.18 -2.85
N PRO A 113 3.13 -5.20 -2.37
CA PRO A 113 2.51 -6.47 -1.96
C PRO A 113 1.42 -6.29 -0.91
N MET A 114 1.57 -5.32 0.00
CA MET A 114 0.63 -5.09 1.11
C MET A 114 -0.61 -4.28 0.70
N ARG A 115 -0.48 -3.31 -0.22
CA ARG A 115 -1.54 -2.32 -0.51
C ARG A 115 -1.92 -2.19 -1.99
N GLY A 116 -1.15 -2.80 -2.89
CA GLY A 116 -1.27 -2.63 -4.33
C GLY A 116 -0.55 -1.39 -4.86
N GLU A 117 -0.09 -1.47 -6.11
CA GLU A 117 0.64 -0.43 -6.83
C GLU A 117 -0.16 0.86 -6.99
N ARG A 118 -1.47 0.75 -7.24
CA ARG A 118 -2.35 1.91 -7.33
C ARG A 118 -2.41 2.71 -6.03
N SER A 119 -2.36 2.03 -4.88
CA SER A 119 -2.45 2.65 -3.55
C SER A 119 -1.19 3.40 -3.21
N VAL A 120 -0.05 2.77 -3.50
CA VAL A 120 1.26 3.40 -3.38
C VAL A 120 1.31 4.65 -4.24
N VAL A 121 0.98 4.57 -5.53
CA VAL A 121 0.99 5.73 -6.44
C VAL A 121 0.03 6.82 -5.97
N TYR A 122 -1.18 6.44 -5.53
CA TYR A 122 -2.14 7.40 -5.01
C TYR A 122 -1.59 8.16 -3.80
N LYS A 123 -0.94 7.46 -2.86
CA LYS A 123 -0.32 8.07 -1.67
C LYS A 123 0.86 8.98 -2.05
N LEU A 124 1.78 8.52 -2.90
CA LEU A 124 2.93 9.31 -3.37
C LEU A 124 2.48 10.57 -4.10
N THR A 125 1.52 10.45 -5.02
CA THR A 125 0.96 11.63 -5.71
C THR A 125 0.20 12.57 -4.77
N GLY A 126 -0.40 12.05 -3.70
CA GLY A 126 -0.97 12.85 -2.61
C GLY A 126 0.09 13.70 -1.90
N PHE A 127 1.25 13.11 -1.58
CA PHE A 127 2.39 13.84 -1.00
C PHE A 127 2.91 14.94 -1.90
N MET A 128 2.99 14.68 -3.21
CA MET A 128 3.42 15.69 -4.19
C MET A 128 2.44 16.85 -4.25
N LYS A 129 1.13 16.57 -4.37
CA LYS A 129 0.09 17.60 -4.41
C LYS A 129 0.15 18.51 -3.18
N ALA A 130 0.20 17.92 -1.98
CA ALA A 130 0.21 18.67 -0.73
C ALA A 130 1.36 19.69 -0.63
N ARG A 131 2.51 19.39 -1.28
CA ARG A 131 3.69 20.25 -1.27
C ARG A 131 3.75 21.23 -2.45
N ALA A 132 3.13 20.87 -3.57
CA ALA A 132 3.04 21.73 -4.74
C ALA A 132 1.91 22.78 -4.66
N THR A 133 0.92 22.64 -3.77
CA THR A 133 -0.15 23.64 -3.62
C THR A 133 0.28 24.91 -2.90
N SER A 134 1.45 24.92 -2.24
CA SER A 134 2.03 26.13 -1.67
C SER A 134 2.97 26.79 -2.69
N GLN A 135 2.47 27.79 -3.43
CA GLN A 135 3.18 28.46 -4.52
C GLN A 135 4.61 28.94 -4.16
N ASP A 136 4.85 29.31 -2.90
CA ASP A 136 6.14 29.81 -2.42
C ASP A 136 7.11 28.69 -1.97
N ARG A 137 6.63 27.44 -1.88
CA ARG A 137 7.42 26.29 -1.37
C ARG A 137 7.73 25.22 -2.42
N THR A 138 7.33 25.39 -3.67
CA THR A 138 7.71 24.45 -4.74
C THR A 138 9.23 24.32 -4.83
N GLN A 139 9.96 25.44 -4.68
CA GLN A 139 11.41 25.44 -4.63
C GLN A 139 11.95 24.76 -3.36
N GLN A 140 11.31 24.98 -2.20
CA GLN A 140 11.67 24.36 -0.92
C GLN A 140 11.56 22.83 -0.95
N TYR A 141 10.55 22.30 -1.65
CA TYR A 141 10.30 20.87 -1.73
C TYR A 141 10.77 20.23 -3.03
N TYR A 142 11.58 20.94 -3.85
CA TYR A 142 12.00 20.45 -5.16
C TYR A 142 12.64 19.07 -5.09
N HIS A 143 13.56 18.86 -4.14
CA HIS A 143 14.20 17.57 -3.93
C HIS A 143 13.20 16.46 -3.59
N ALA A 144 12.24 16.70 -2.68
CA ALA A 144 11.26 15.68 -2.34
C ALA A 144 10.31 15.35 -3.51
N LEU A 145 9.94 16.38 -4.29
CA LEU A 145 9.13 16.21 -5.49
C LEU A 145 9.89 15.40 -6.56
N SER A 146 11.20 15.64 -6.76
CA SER A 146 12.01 14.87 -7.70
C SER A 146 12.15 13.40 -7.27
N GLU A 147 12.37 13.13 -5.98
CA GLU A 147 12.45 11.76 -5.47
C GLU A 147 11.12 11.01 -5.65
N TRP A 148 9.97 11.61 -5.29
CA TRP A 148 8.67 10.97 -5.53
C TRP A 148 8.36 10.75 -7.01
N ASN A 149 8.72 11.71 -7.87
CA ASN A 149 8.57 11.55 -9.31
C ASN A 149 9.35 10.32 -9.81
N ARG A 150 10.63 10.21 -9.41
CA ARG A 150 11.48 9.07 -9.77
C ARG A 150 10.90 7.74 -9.30
N ASP A 151 10.38 7.69 -8.07
CA ASP A 151 9.76 6.49 -7.51
C ASP A 151 8.47 6.11 -8.27
N ILE A 152 7.63 7.10 -8.65
CA ILE A 152 6.41 6.89 -9.42
C ILE A 152 6.72 6.41 -10.84
N ASN A 153 7.70 7.01 -11.53
CA ASN A 153 8.09 6.57 -12.87
C ASN A 153 8.59 5.12 -12.87
N PHE A 154 9.36 4.74 -11.84
CA PHE A 154 9.78 3.36 -11.66
C PHE A 154 8.58 2.40 -11.55
N ILE A 155 7.58 2.74 -10.73
CA ILE A 155 6.35 1.94 -10.59
C ILE A 155 5.58 1.89 -11.92
N MET A 156 5.41 3.03 -12.61
CA MET A 156 4.74 3.09 -13.91
C MET A 156 5.36 2.17 -14.94
N LYS A 157 6.69 2.16 -15.02
CA LYS A 157 7.45 1.29 -15.91
C LYS A 157 7.33 -0.18 -15.54
N LYS A 158 7.26 -0.48 -14.24
CA LYS A 158 7.24 -1.86 -13.73
C LYS A 158 5.91 -2.56 -13.94
N PHE A 159 4.78 -1.86 -13.79
CA PHE A 159 3.44 -2.49 -13.76
C PHE A 159 2.60 -2.28 -15.03
N ASP A 160 2.98 -1.36 -15.92
CA ASP A 160 2.26 -1.04 -17.16
C ASP A 160 0.74 -0.75 -16.99
N ASP A 161 0.31 -0.34 -15.79
CA ASP A 161 -1.10 -0.16 -15.46
C ASP A 161 -1.69 1.13 -16.08
N LYS A 162 -2.81 0.97 -16.79
CA LYS A 162 -3.50 2.07 -17.50
C LYS A 162 -4.08 3.13 -16.55
N TRP A 163 -4.58 2.73 -15.39
CA TRP A 163 -5.11 3.65 -14.39
C TRP A 163 -3.97 4.51 -13.84
N ILE A 164 -2.84 3.91 -13.50
CA ILE A 164 -1.65 4.62 -12.99
C ILE A 164 -1.22 5.68 -14.00
N LYS A 165 -1.07 5.32 -15.28
CA LYS A 165 -0.67 6.27 -16.34
C LYS A 165 -1.63 7.44 -16.46
N THR A 166 -2.94 7.17 -16.40
CA THR A 166 -3.98 8.19 -16.50
C THR A 166 -3.98 9.11 -15.28
N HIS A 167 -3.86 8.55 -14.07
CA HIS A 167 -3.80 9.28 -12.82
C HIS A 167 -2.57 10.18 -12.75
N VAL A 168 -1.38 9.63 -13.04
CA VAL A 168 -0.12 10.39 -13.03
C VAL A 168 -0.15 11.52 -14.06
N LYS A 169 -0.66 11.27 -15.27
CA LYS A 169 -0.85 12.33 -16.27
C LYS A 169 -1.73 13.47 -15.76
N SER A 170 -2.82 13.15 -15.04
CA SER A 170 -3.66 14.18 -14.42
C SER A 170 -2.94 14.93 -13.30
N ILE A 171 -2.07 14.28 -12.54
CA ILE A 171 -1.35 14.92 -11.42
C ILE A 171 -0.25 15.81 -11.98
N ARG A 172 0.53 15.33 -12.94
CA ARG A 172 1.54 16.09 -13.67
C ARG A 172 1.01 17.42 -14.16
N LYS A 173 -0.12 17.42 -14.88
CA LYS A 173 -0.76 18.65 -15.38
C LYS A 173 -1.04 19.67 -14.25
N LYS A 174 -1.47 19.20 -13.07
CA LYS A 174 -1.72 20.07 -11.90
C LYS A 174 -0.43 20.59 -11.28
N LEU A 175 0.61 19.77 -11.22
CA LEU A 175 1.91 20.18 -10.70
C LEU A 175 2.59 21.21 -11.61
N GLU A 176 2.51 21.03 -12.93
CA GLU A 176 3.00 21.98 -13.93
C GLU A 176 2.29 23.33 -13.85
N GLN A 177 0.97 23.33 -13.63
CA GLN A 177 0.20 24.55 -13.36
C GLN A 177 0.67 25.30 -12.10
N ASN A 178 1.29 24.60 -11.15
CA ASN A 178 1.85 25.16 -9.92
C ASN A 178 3.37 25.41 -10.01
N GLY A 179 3.94 25.36 -11.22
CA GLY A 179 5.35 25.69 -11.46
C GLY A 179 6.36 24.56 -11.21
N TYR A 180 5.90 23.34 -10.92
CA TYR A 180 6.80 22.17 -10.84
C TYR A 180 7.00 21.55 -12.23
N HIS A 181 8.25 21.33 -12.63
CA HIS A 181 8.58 20.63 -13.87
C HIS A 181 8.68 19.12 -13.62
N TRP A 182 7.84 18.34 -14.29
CA TRP A 182 7.88 16.89 -14.19
C TRP A 182 9.06 16.34 -14.98
N ILE A 183 10.04 15.79 -14.26
CA ILE A 183 11.22 15.12 -14.81
C ILE A 183 10.79 13.84 -15.53
N GLU A 184 11.11 13.74 -16.81
CA GLU A 184 10.90 12.54 -17.61
C GLU A 184 12.08 11.56 -17.41
N ASP A 185 11.83 10.26 -17.60
CA ASP A 185 12.84 9.20 -17.41
C ASP A 185 14.12 9.38 -18.25
N GLU A 186 14.04 10.12 -19.36
CA GLU A 186 15.19 10.37 -20.23
C GLU A 186 16.17 11.41 -19.63
N GLU A 187 15.68 12.34 -18.82
CA GLU A 187 16.47 13.44 -18.23
C GLU A 187 17.28 13.00 -17.01
N VAL A 188 16.89 11.90 -16.34
CA VAL A 188 17.56 11.39 -15.14
C VAL A 188 18.93 10.77 -15.46
N LYS A 189 19.15 10.33 -16.70
CA LYS A 189 20.42 9.73 -17.14
C LYS A 189 21.57 10.74 -17.25
N ASP A 190 21.27 12.02 -17.51
CA ASP A 190 22.29 13.06 -17.67
C ASP A 190 22.76 13.68 -16.35
N GLN A 191 22.05 13.46 -15.24
CA GLN A 191 22.41 14.03 -13.93
C GLN A 191 23.20 13.06 -13.03
N SER A 192 23.49 11.85 -13.52
CA SER A 192 24.22 10.81 -12.79
C SER A 192 25.60 10.50 -13.41
N ALA A 193 26.09 11.37 -14.30
CA ALA A 193 27.40 11.29 -14.95
C ALA A 193 28.42 12.23 -14.31
#